data_AF-A0A1M6SC28-F1
#
_entry.id   AF-A0A1M6SC28-F1
#
_cell.length_a   1.000
_cell.length_b   1.000
_cell.length_c   1.000
_cell.angle_alpha   90.00
_cell.angle_beta   90.00
_cell.angle_gamma   90.00
#
_symmetry.space_group_name_H-M   'P 1'
#
loop_
_entity.id
_entity.type
_entity.pdbx_description
1 polymer ?
#
loop_
_entity_poly.entity_id
_entity_poly.type
_entity_poly.pdbx_seq_one_letter_code
_entity_poly.pdbx_strand_id
1 'polypeptide(L)' 'MTDNIIERSLKAIKSLDHSKEAAHKRLLRAGIITKSGKLSKIYRPSVAK' A
#
# COMPACT_ATOMS: atom_id res chain seq x y z
N MET A 1 -14.40 8.30 -25.43
CA MET A 1 -13.89 6.96 -25.07
C MET A 1 -13.08 7.07 -23.78
N THR A 2 -13.75 7.43 -22.69
CA THR A 2 -13.10 7.70 -21.38
C THR A 2 -13.49 6.66 -20.33
N ASP A 3 -14.35 5.72 -20.71
CA ASP A 3 -14.94 4.69 -19.85
C ASP A 3 -13.97 3.58 -19.43
N ASN A 4 -12.78 3.50 -20.04
CA ASN A 4 -11.95 2.31 -19.93
C ASN A 4 -10.87 2.37 -18.84
N ILE A 5 -10.55 3.56 -18.29
CA ILE A 5 -9.45 3.68 -17.30
C ILE A 5 -9.95 3.33 -15.89
N ILE A 6 -11.13 3.82 -15.52
CA ILE A 6 -11.71 3.57 -14.19
C ILE A 6 -12.05 2.10 -14.03
N GLU A 7 -12.71 1.49 -15.02
CA GLU A 7 -13.06 0.06 -14.97
C GLU A 7 -11.82 -0.85 -14.94
N ARG A 8 -10.79 -0.55 -15.75
CA ARG A 8 -9.52 -1.30 -15.71
C ARG A 8 -8.83 -1.16 -14.35
N SER A 9 -8.86 0.02 -13.76
CA SER A 9 -8.30 0.28 -12.44
C SER A 9 -9.04 -0.51 -11.36
N LEU A 10 -10.38 -0.50 -11.38
CA LEU A 10 -11.21 -1.27 -10.45
C LEU A 10 -11.00 -2.78 -10.60
N LYS A 11 -10.92 -3.28 -11.83
CA LYS A 11 -10.65 -4.70 -12.10
C LYS A 11 -9.26 -5.11 -11.63
N ALA A 12 -8.26 -4.27 -11.87
CA ALA A 12 -6.90 -4.47 -11.36
C ALA A 12 -6.90 -4.54 -9.83
N ILE A 13 -7.55 -3.59 -9.15
CA ILE A 13 -7.66 -3.57 -7.68
C ILE A 13 -8.32 -4.84 -7.15
N LYS A 14 -9.44 -5.27 -7.75
CA LYS A 14 -10.14 -6.50 -7.35
C LYS A 14 -9.32 -7.78 -7.59
N SER A 15 -8.47 -7.77 -8.61
CA SER A 15 -7.59 -8.90 -8.95
C SER A 15 -6.29 -8.94 -8.15
N LEU A 16 -6.01 -7.92 -7.33
CA LEU A 16 -4.81 -7.88 -6.52
C LEU A 16 -4.85 -8.97 -5.44
N ASP A 17 -3.70 -9.59 -5.18
CA ASP A 17 -3.57 -10.50 -4.05
C ASP A 17 -3.79 -9.73 -2.73
N HIS A 18 -4.84 -10.10 -2.00
CA HIS A 18 -5.19 -9.48 -0.71
C HIS A 18 -4.57 -10.21 0.49
N SER A 19 -3.63 -11.14 0.24
CA SER A 19 -2.87 -11.80 1.30
C SER A 19 -2.10 -10.80 2.17
N LYS A 20 -1.87 -11.18 3.44
CA LYS A 20 -1.06 -10.41 4.38
C LYS A 20 0.36 -10.18 3.84
N GLU A 21 0.93 -11.15 3.14
CA GLU A 21 2.26 -11.05 2.53
C GLU A 21 2.31 -10.04 1.39
N ALA A 22 1.31 -10.04 0.51
CA ALA A 22 1.23 -9.07 -0.57
C ALA A 22 1.07 -7.65 -0.04
N ALA A 23 0.25 -7.46 1.00
CA ALA A 23 0.14 -6.19 1.70
C ALA A 23 1.49 -5.76 2.30
N HIS A 24 2.19 -6.66 2.99
CA HIS A 24 3.50 -6.39 3.57
C HIS A 24 4.53 -5.94 2.53
N LYS A 25 4.61 -6.62 1.37
CA LYS A 25 5.48 -6.24 0.25
C LYS A 25 5.14 -4.88 -0.33
N ARG A 26 3.85 -4.55 -0.48
CA ARG A 26 3.40 -3.23 -0.98
C ARG A 26 3.80 -2.11 -0.03
N LEU A 27 3.56 -2.29 1.27
CA LEU A 27 3.91 -1.31 2.30
C LEU A 27 5.43 -1.07 2.37
N LEU A 28 6.23 -2.14 2.24
CA LEU A 28 7.69 -2.04 2.21
C LEU A 28 8.18 -1.30 0.96
N ARG A 29 7.65 -1.63 -0.22
CA ARG A 29 8.00 -0.96 -1.49
C ARG A 29 7.60 0.51 -1.51
N ALA A 30 6.47 0.85 -0.89
CA ALA A 30 6.01 2.23 -0.74
C ALA A 30 6.83 3.03 0.31
N GLY A 31 7.75 2.38 1.03
CA GLY A 31 8.55 3.04 2.08
C GLY A 31 7.74 3.41 3.32
N ILE A 32 6.54 2.84 3.49
CA ILE A 32 5.68 3.09 4.66
C ILE A 32 6.23 2.36 5.89
N ILE A 33 6.74 1.15 5.68
CA ILE A 33 7.39 0.35 6.69
C ILE A 33 8.86 0.09 6.33
N THR A 34 9.67 -0.16 7.34
CA THR A 34 11.06 -0.57 7.24
C THR A 34 11.18 -2.07 6.96
N LYS A 35 12.38 -2.54 6.60
CA LYS A 35 12.70 -3.98 6.48
C LYS A 35 12.43 -4.78 7.76
N SER A 36 12.38 -4.11 8.92
CA SER A 36 12.04 -4.69 10.22
C SER A 36 10.54 -4.66 10.54
N GLY A 37 9.70 -4.24 9.60
CA GLY A 37 8.24 -4.19 9.76
C GLY A 37 7.73 -3.01 10.60
N LYS A 38 8.60 -2.06 10.98
CA LYS A 38 8.22 -0.87 11.75
C LYS A 38 7.81 0.26 10.80
N LEU A 39 6.93 1.17 11.23
CA LEU A 39 6.62 2.37 10.44
C LEU A 39 7.86 3.24 10.24
N SER A 40 8.03 3.75 9.03
CA SER A 40 9.05 4.74 8.68
C SER A 40 8.86 6.05 9.45
N LYS A 41 9.96 6.78 9.66
CA LYS A 41 10.01 7.99 10.50
C LYS A 41 8.95 9.04 10.17
N ILE A 42 8.62 9.19 8.88
CA ILE A 42 7.61 10.13 8.37
C ILE A 42 6.16 9.73 8.72
N TYR A 43 5.87 8.44 8.89
CA TYR A 43 4.54 7.92 9.23
C TYR A 43 4.41 7.54 10.69
N ARG A 44 5.53 7.51 11.43
CA ARG A 44 5.49 7.32 12.87
C ARG A 44 4.85 8.59 13.45
N PRO A 45 3.75 8.47 14.22
CA PRO A 45 3.20 9.63 14.89
C PRO A 45 4.30 10.24 15.75
N SER A 46 4.62 11.51 15.47
CA SER A 46 5.28 12.37 16.44
C SER A 46 4.43 12.26 17.69
N VAL A 47 4.95 11.64 18.74
CA VAL A 47 4.28 11.65 20.04
C VAL A 47 4.18 13.12 20.44
N ALA A 48 3.06 13.75 20.10
CA ALA A 48 2.61 14.96 20.76
C ALA A 48 2.37 14.51 22.21
N LYS A 49 3.35 14.86 23.04
CA LYS A 49 3.40 14.51 24.44
C LYS A 49 2.36 15.31 25.21
#